data_AF-A0A5V3L586-F1
#
_entry.id   AF-A0A5V3L586-F1
#
_cell.length_a   1.000
_cell.length_b   1.000
_cell.length_c   1.000
_cell.angle_alpha   90.00
_cell.angle_beta   90.00
_cell.angle_gamma   90.00
#
_symmetry.space_group_name_H-M   'P 1'
#
loop_
_entity.id
_entity.type
_entity.pdbx_description
1 polymer ?
#
loop_
_entity_poly.entity_id
_entity_poly.type
_entity_poly.pdbx_seq_one_letter_code
_entity_poly.pdbx_strand_id
1 'polypeptide(L)'
;MTQIKHERSTQDLVRAAVSGWLGTALEFMDFQLYSLGAALVFHEIFFPEQSAAMALILAMGTYGAGYIARIIGAFVFGKMGDRIGRKKVLFITITMMGICTTLIGVLPTYAQIGIFAPVLLVTLRIIQGLGAGAEISGAGTMLAEYAPKGKRGIISSLVAMGTNCGTLSATAIWAVMFFALEREQLIAWGWRIPFLASVVVMIFAIWLRMNLKESPVFEKVSEGEKSPALTPASENTLGAIFTSKSFWLATGLRFGQAGNSGLIQTFLAGYLVQTLLFNKSIPTDALMISSVIGFITIPLLGWLSDKYGRRLPYIILNISAIILA
;
A
#
# COMPACT_ATOMS: atom_id res chain seq x y z
N MET A 1 -17.18 33.45 26.28
CA MET A 1 -16.86 33.04 24.89
C MET A 1 -17.11 31.56 24.76
N THR A 2 -18.21 31.20 24.12
CA THR A 2 -18.63 29.82 23.85
C THR A 2 -17.62 29.19 22.89
N GLN A 3 -16.82 28.23 23.36
CA GLN A 3 -15.99 27.42 22.47
C GLN A 3 -16.93 26.65 21.54
N ILE A 4 -16.99 27.05 20.27
CA ILE A 4 -17.64 26.26 19.22
C ILE A 4 -16.75 25.04 19.04
N LYS A 5 -17.11 23.95 19.70
CA LYS A 5 -16.54 22.64 19.49
C LYS A 5 -16.89 22.27 18.04
N HIS A 6 -15.94 22.38 17.11
CA HIS A 6 -16.11 21.84 15.76
C HIS A 6 -16.20 20.30 15.87
N GLU A 7 -17.35 19.78 16.31
CA GLU A 7 -17.69 18.38 16.16
C GLU A 7 -17.81 18.13 14.66
N ARG A 8 -16.76 17.51 14.12
CA ARG A 8 -16.67 17.10 12.72
C ARG A 8 -17.94 16.33 12.36
N SER A 9 -18.59 16.76 11.28
CA SER A 9 -19.79 16.08 10.78
C SER A 9 -19.46 14.64 10.39
N THR A 10 -20.43 13.74 10.50
CA THR A 10 -20.34 12.39 9.94
C THR A 10 -19.90 12.40 8.47
N GLN A 11 -20.25 13.45 7.72
CA GLN A 11 -19.80 13.62 6.33
C GLN A 11 -18.28 13.79 6.20
N ASP A 12 -17.64 14.54 7.10
CA ASP A 12 -16.19 14.74 7.08
C ASP A 12 -15.46 13.43 7.43
N LEU A 13 -16.01 12.65 8.37
CA LEU A 13 -15.50 11.33 8.70
C LEU A 13 -15.61 10.35 7.53
N VAL A 14 -16.77 10.32 6.85
CA VAL A 14 -16.98 9.45 5.67
C VAL A 14 -16.01 9.84 4.56
N ARG A 15 -15.83 11.13 4.28
CA ARG A 15 -14.85 11.59 3.28
C ARG A 15 -13.42 11.18 3.63
N ALA A 16 -13.03 11.32 4.89
CA ALA A 16 -11.72 10.87 5.36
C ALA A 16 -11.55 9.35 5.23
N ALA A 17 -12.56 8.59 5.63
CA ALA A 17 -12.56 7.14 5.53
C ALA A 17 -12.45 6.65 4.08
N VAL A 18 -13.27 7.19 3.17
CA VAL A 18 -13.25 6.87 1.74
C VAL A 18 -11.91 7.27 1.12
N SER A 19 -11.37 8.44 1.46
CA SER A 19 -10.07 8.89 0.95
C SER A 19 -8.93 7.99 1.44
N GLY A 20 -8.92 7.59 2.72
CA GLY A 20 -7.92 6.69 3.27
C GLY A 20 -8.02 5.27 2.69
N TRP A 21 -9.25 4.74 2.59
CA TRP A 21 -9.54 3.45 1.98
C TRP A 21 -9.07 3.38 0.52
N LEU A 22 -9.44 4.37 -0.30
CA LEU A 22 -9.07 4.39 -1.71
C LEU A 22 -7.58 4.65 -1.93
N GLY A 23 -6.95 5.50 -1.11
CA GLY A 23 -5.49 5.69 -1.17
C GLY A 23 -4.73 4.38 -0.95
N THR A 24 -5.13 3.61 0.07
CA THR A 24 -4.54 2.29 0.30
C THR A 24 -4.93 1.26 -0.76
N ALA A 25 -6.15 1.31 -1.30
CA ALA A 25 -6.53 0.44 -2.41
C ALA A 25 -5.68 0.67 -3.65
N LEU A 26 -5.45 1.93 -4.00
CA LEU A 26 -4.56 2.33 -5.09
C LEU A 26 -3.14 1.84 -4.91
N GLU A 27 -2.59 2.07 -3.72
CA GLU A 27 -1.27 1.59 -3.37
C GLU A 27 -1.14 0.09 -3.62
N PHE A 28 -2.02 -0.71 -3.02
CA PHE A 28 -1.95 -2.17 -3.13
C PHE A 28 -2.32 -2.67 -4.53
N MET A 29 -3.18 -1.96 -5.26
CA MET A 29 -3.43 -2.23 -6.67
C MET A 29 -2.12 -2.10 -7.45
N ASP A 30 -1.40 -0.98 -7.31
CA ASP A 30 -0.16 -0.77 -8.05
C ASP A 30 0.95 -1.77 -7.65
N PHE A 31 1.06 -2.13 -6.36
CA PHE A 31 1.98 -3.18 -5.91
C PHE A 31 1.62 -4.53 -6.52
N GLN A 32 0.35 -4.92 -6.47
CA GLN A 32 -0.09 -6.20 -6.97
C GLN A 32 -0.02 -6.27 -8.51
N LEU A 33 -0.31 -5.18 -9.21
CA LEU A 33 -0.15 -5.06 -10.67
C LEU A 33 1.30 -5.34 -11.07
N TYR A 34 2.26 -4.70 -10.39
CA TYR A 34 3.66 -4.96 -10.62
C TYR A 34 4.04 -6.40 -10.24
N SER A 35 3.61 -6.89 -9.08
CA SER A 35 3.97 -8.22 -8.58
C SER A 35 3.57 -9.32 -9.57
N LEU A 36 2.33 -9.29 -10.06
CA LEU A 36 1.84 -10.23 -11.07
C LEU A 36 2.54 -10.04 -12.41
N GLY A 37 2.75 -8.79 -12.86
CA GLY A 37 3.48 -8.49 -14.08
C GLY A 37 4.92 -9.01 -14.03
N ALA A 38 5.60 -8.86 -12.89
CA ALA A 38 6.96 -9.35 -12.67
C ALA A 38 7.03 -10.87 -12.68
N ALA A 39 6.05 -11.55 -12.07
CA ALA A 39 5.99 -13.01 -12.01
C ALA A 39 5.63 -13.65 -13.36
N LEU A 40 4.90 -12.94 -14.23
CA LEU A 40 4.25 -13.55 -15.40
C LEU A 40 4.74 -13.00 -16.74
N VAL A 41 5.28 -11.78 -16.81
CA VAL A 41 5.58 -11.11 -18.10
C VAL A 41 6.91 -10.35 -18.13
N PHE A 42 7.29 -9.64 -17.06
CA PHE A 42 8.44 -8.71 -17.12
C PHE A 42 9.80 -9.39 -17.21
N HIS A 43 9.92 -10.62 -16.73
CA HIS A 43 11.15 -11.39 -16.85
C HIS A 43 11.56 -11.56 -18.33
N GLU A 44 10.60 -11.73 -19.25
CA GLU A 44 10.85 -11.81 -20.69
C GLU A 44 11.04 -10.43 -21.35
N ILE A 45 10.35 -9.39 -20.85
CA ILE A 45 10.35 -8.06 -21.48
C ILE A 45 11.59 -7.24 -21.12
N PHE A 46 12.01 -7.30 -19.86
CA PHE A 46 13.04 -6.43 -19.30
C PHE A 46 14.35 -7.14 -18.98
N PHE A 47 14.35 -8.48 -18.88
CA PHE A 47 15.52 -9.29 -18.54
C PHE A 47 15.74 -10.50 -19.48
N PRO A 48 15.59 -10.37 -20.82
CA PRO A 48 15.61 -11.51 -21.75
C PRO A 48 16.97 -12.20 -21.90
N GLU A 49 18.08 -11.51 -21.62
CA GLU A 49 19.44 -12.08 -21.73
C GLU A 49 19.82 -13.03 -20.58
N GLN A 50 18.96 -13.13 -19.56
CA GLN A 50 19.23 -13.92 -18.38
C GLN A 50 18.56 -15.29 -18.48
N SER A 51 19.07 -16.27 -17.72
CA SER A 51 18.34 -17.53 -17.54
C SER A 51 16.96 -17.25 -16.94
N ALA A 52 15.95 -18.06 -17.28
CA ALA A 52 14.57 -17.83 -16.84
C ALA A 52 14.46 -17.65 -15.31
N ALA A 53 15.22 -18.43 -14.55
CA ALA A 53 15.30 -18.32 -13.09
C ALA A 53 15.89 -16.96 -12.64
N MET A 54 16.98 -16.52 -13.27
CA MET A 54 17.63 -15.25 -12.93
C MET A 54 16.77 -14.05 -13.36
N ALA A 55 16.12 -14.12 -14.52
CA ALA A 55 15.20 -13.09 -15.00
C ALA A 55 14.04 -12.87 -14.02
N LEU A 56 13.47 -13.95 -13.49
CA LEU A 56 12.44 -13.87 -12.45
C LEU A 56 12.99 -13.27 -11.14
N ILE A 57 14.17 -13.70 -10.69
CA ILE A 57 14.84 -13.15 -9.50
C ILE A 57 15.07 -11.65 -9.66
N LEU A 58 15.48 -11.17 -10.83
CA LEU A 58 15.71 -9.74 -11.09
C LEU A 58 14.40 -8.95 -11.14
N ALA A 59 13.35 -9.50 -11.77
CA ALA A 59 12.02 -8.88 -11.79
C ALA A 59 11.42 -8.75 -10.38
N MET A 60 11.55 -9.80 -9.55
CA MET A 60 11.18 -9.81 -8.13
C MET A 60 12.12 -8.96 -7.27
N GLY A 61 13.40 -8.91 -7.59
CA GLY A 61 14.39 -8.07 -6.91
C GLY A 61 14.06 -6.59 -7.09
N THR A 62 13.57 -6.22 -8.28
CA THR A 62 13.05 -4.89 -8.56
C THR A 62 11.79 -4.57 -7.74
N TYR A 63 10.93 -5.56 -7.49
CA TYR A 63 9.82 -5.44 -6.54
C TYR A 63 10.35 -5.15 -5.13
N GLY A 64 11.35 -5.92 -4.68
CA GLY A 64 12.01 -5.77 -3.38
C GLY A 64 12.71 -4.42 -3.18
N ALA A 65 13.37 -3.89 -4.22
CA ALA A 65 13.98 -2.56 -4.19
C ALA A 65 12.94 -1.46 -3.85
N GLY A 66 11.72 -1.58 -4.37
CA GLY A 66 10.61 -0.72 -3.99
C GLY A 66 10.26 -0.80 -2.50
N TYR A 67 10.27 -1.99 -1.89
CA TYR A 67 10.04 -2.16 -0.44
C TYR A 67 11.15 -1.54 0.41
N ILE A 68 12.40 -1.64 -0.01
CA ILE A 68 13.51 -0.98 0.68
C ILE A 68 13.32 0.55 0.61
N ALA A 69 12.95 1.06 -0.55
CA ALA A 69 12.66 2.48 -0.73
C ALA A 69 11.50 2.96 0.17
N ARG A 70 10.50 2.12 0.47
CA ARG A 70 9.44 2.46 1.44
C ARG A 70 9.96 2.83 2.82
N ILE A 71 11.05 2.23 3.27
CA ILE A 71 11.65 2.55 4.57
C ILE A 71 12.12 4.00 4.56
N ILE A 72 12.89 4.38 3.55
CA ILE A 72 13.39 5.75 3.35
C ILE A 72 12.20 6.72 3.20
N GLY A 73 11.22 6.34 2.39
CA GLY A 73 9.97 7.07 2.20
C GLY A 73 9.21 7.33 3.49
N ALA A 74 9.07 6.33 4.36
CA ALA A 74 8.40 6.45 5.64
C ALA A 74 9.06 7.51 6.55
N PHE A 75 10.40 7.55 6.58
CA PHE A 75 11.12 8.58 7.34
C PHE A 75 10.95 9.98 6.74
N VAL A 76 11.11 10.10 5.41
CA VAL A 76 11.05 11.40 4.71
C VAL A 76 9.64 11.98 4.75
N PHE A 77 8.66 11.22 4.25
CA PHE A 77 7.28 11.67 4.15
C PHE A 77 6.57 11.65 5.51
N GLY A 78 6.94 10.77 6.44
CA GLY A 78 6.43 10.80 7.82
C GLY A 78 6.78 12.11 8.54
N LYS A 79 8.07 12.47 8.56
CA LYS A 79 8.53 13.75 9.15
C LYS A 79 7.95 14.96 8.43
N MET A 80 7.81 14.89 7.11
CA MET A 80 7.15 15.94 6.34
C MET A 80 5.67 16.06 6.73
N GLY A 81 4.97 14.94 6.97
CA GLY A 81 3.56 14.91 7.37
C GLY A 81 3.32 15.63 8.69
N ASP A 82 4.24 15.44 9.64
CA ASP A 82 4.19 16.11 10.94
C ASP A 82 4.53 17.62 10.87
N ARG A 83 5.20 18.07 9.79
CA ARG A 83 5.63 19.48 9.61
C ARG A 83 4.71 20.32 8.74
N ILE A 84 4.26 19.79 7.59
CA ILE A 84 3.49 20.55 6.60
C ILE A 84 2.01 20.14 6.50
N GLY A 85 1.61 19.10 7.23
CA GLY A 85 0.25 18.56 7.27
C GLY A 85 0.13 17.19 6.60
N ARG A 86 -0.72 16.33 7.17
CA ARG A 86 -0.95 14.96 6.69
C ARG A 86 -1.59 14.97 5.31
N LYS A 87 -2.57 15.85 5.05
CA LYS A 87 -3.26 15.94 3.74
C LYS A 87 -2.28 16.21 2.61
N LYS A 88 -1.38 17.19 2.78
CA LYS A 88 -0.42 17.60 1.75
C LYS A 88 0.53 16.47 1.40
N VAL A 89 1.03 15.76 2.41
CA VAL A 89 1.92 14.61 2.18
C VAL A 89 1.20 13.49 1.45
N LEU A 90 -0.01 13.13 1.87
CA LEU A 90 -0.81 12.10 1.20
C LEU A 90 -1.15 12.44 -0.26
N PHE A 91 -1.25 13.73 -0.59
CA PHE A 91 -1.39 14.19 -1.98
C PHE A 91 -0.10 13.99 -2.78
N ILE A 92 1.06 14.33 -2.20
CA ILE A 92 2.36 14.19 -2.87
C ILE A 92 2.67 12.71 -3.13
N THR A 93 2.49 11.86 -2.12
CA THR A 93 2.79 10.42 -2.20
C THR A 93 1.92 9.72 -3.23
N ILE A 94 0.60 9.93 -3.21
CA ILE A 94 -0.32 9.29 -4.16
C ILE A 94 -0.09 9.73 -5.60
N THR A 95 0.24 11.01 -5.81
CA THR A 95 0.57 11.56 -7.13
C THR A 95 1.88 10.98 -7.65
N MET A 96 2.92 10.95 -6.81
CA MET A 96 4.21 10.38 -7.16
C MET A 96 4.09 8.89 -7.52
N MET A 97 3.34 8.13 -6.73
CA MET A 97 3.10 6.71 -7.01
C MET A 97 2.36 6.50 -8.34
N GLY A 98 1.24 7.19 -8.55
CA GLY A 98 0.43 7.02 -9.75
C GLY A 98 1.16 7.46 -11.04
N ILE A 99 1.98 8.52 -10.97
CA ILE A 99 2.84 8.92 -12.09
C ILE A 99 3.84 7.81 -12.41
N CYS A 100 4.55 7.28 -11.41
CA CYS A 100 5.51 6.20 -11.62
C CYS A 100 4.84 4.95 -12.20
N THR A 101 3.68 4.54 -11.68
CA THR A 101 2.94 3.39 -12.21
C THR A 101 2.51 3.61 -13.66
N THR A 102 1.99 4.80 -13.99
CA THR A 102 1.61 5.14 -15.38
C THR A 102 2.84 5.13 -16.30
N LEU A 103 3.98 5.66 -15.83
CA LEU A 103 5.23 5.66 -16.59
C LEU A 103 5.76 4.26 -16.88
N ILE A 104 5.53 3.29 -15.99
CA ILE A 104 5.86 1.87 -16.25
C ILE A 104 5.13 1.38 -17.52
N GLY A 105 3.87 1.76 -17.71
CA GLY A 105 3.08 1.37 -18.87
C GLY A 105 3.62 1.88 -20.21
N VAL A 106 4.39 2.98 -20.21
CA VAL A 106 5.03 3.54 -21.42
C VAL A 106 6.51 3.21 -21.55
N LEU A 107 7.09 2.43 -20.64
CA LEU A 107 8.52 2.09 -20.70
C LEU A 107 8.88 1.36 -21.99
N PRO A 108 10.02 1.69 -22.64
CA PRO A 108 10.52 0.89 -23.74
C PRO A 108 10.98 -0.49 -23.23
N THR A 109 10.92 -1.50 -24.10
CA THR A 109 11.35 -2.87 -23.75
C THR A 109 12.87 -3.02 -23.88
N TYR A 110 13.41 -4.13 -23.37
CA TYR A 110 14.84 -4.44 -23.52
C TYR A 110 15.24 -4.51 -25.01
N ALA A 111 14.37 -5.03 -25.87
CA ALA A 111 14.62 -5.08 -27.31
C ALA A 111 14.77 -3.69 -27.96
N GLN A 112 14.22 -2.63 -27.34
CA GLN A 112 14.25 -1.28 -27.90
C GLN A 112 15.46 -0.46 -27.41
N ILE A 113 15.82 -0.58 -26.12
CA ILE A 113 16.84 0.28 -25.49
C ILE A 113 17.87 -0.48 -24.64
N GLY A 114 17.86 -1.82 -24.69
CA GLY A 114 18.78 -2.67 -23.93
C GLY A 114 18.66 -2.49 -22.43
N ILE A 115 19.81 -2.48 -21.74
CA ILE A 115 19.93 -2.41 -20.28
C ILE A 115 19.25 -1.18 -19.64
N PHE A 116 19.01 -0.11 -20.41
CA PHE A 116 18.31 1.06 -19.89
C PHE A 116 16.84 0.75 -19.52
N ALA A 117 16.20 -0.25 -20.17
CA ALA A 117 14.82 -0.62 -19.86
C ALA A 117 14.65 -1.12 -18.41
N PRO A 118 15.38 -2.14 -17.93
CA PRO A 118 15.30 -2.55 -16.54
C PRO A 118 15.82 -1.49 -15.55
N VAL A 119 16.80 -0.66 -15.92
CA VAL A 119 17.28 0.44 -15.06
C VAL A 119 16.19 1.48 -14.81
N LEU A 120 15.46 1.88 -15.85
CA LEU A 120 14.32 2.80 -15.73
C LEU A 120 13.18 2.16 -14.92
N LEU A 121 12.89 0.87 -15.15
CA LEU A 121 11.92 0.12 -14.36
C LEU A 121 12.26 0.15 -12.86
N VAL A 122 13.51 -0.14 -12.51
CA VAL A 122 14.00 -0.10 -11.12
C VAL A 122 13.91 1.30 -10.54
N THR A 123 14.26 2.33 -11.30
CA THR A 123 14.21 3.72 -10.85
C THR A 123 12.76 4.15 -10.56
N LEU A 124 11.82 3.87 -11.47
CA LEU A 124 10.41 4.14 -11.24
C LEU A 124 9.89 3.39 -10.00
N ARG A 125 10.34 2.15 -9.78
CA ARG A 125 9.95 1.35 -8.61
C ARG A 125 10.50 1.87 -7.29
N ILE A 126 11.73 2.39 -7.29
CA ILE A 126 12.31 3.05 -6.12
C ILE A 126 11.52 4.32 -5.79
N ILE A 127 11.26 5.19 -6.78
CA ILE A 127 10.50 6.43 -6.58
C ILE A 127 9.08 6.14 -6.10
N GLN A 128 8.40 5.18 -6.71
CA GLN A 128 7.08 4.72 -6.28
C GLN A 128 7.12 4.19 -4.83
N GLY A 129 8.13 3.39 -4.49
CA GLY A 129 8.35 2.85 -3.15
C GLY A 129 8.53 3.95 -2.10
N LEU A 130 9.26 5.02 -2.41
CA LEU A 130 9.38 6.18 -1.52
C LEU A 130 8.00 6.75 -1.17
N GLY A 131 7.08 6.86 -2.14
CA GLY A 131 5.74 7.43 -1.93
C GLY A 131 4.88 6.54 -1.03
N ALA A 132 4.93 5.24 -1.26
CA ALA A 132 4.16 4.27 -0.49
C ALA A 132 4.60 4.17 0.99
N GLY A 133 5.77 4.71 1.36
CA GLY A 133 6.30 4.67 2.73
C GLY A 133 5.39 5.34 3.78
N ALA A 134 4.64 6.38 3.41
CA ALA A 134 3.81 7.15 4.34
C ALA A 134 2.31 7.06 4.10
N GLU A 135 1.85 6.36 3.05
CA GLU A 135 0.45 6.36 2.63
C GLU A 135 -0.44 5.65 3.67
N ILE A 136 -0.20 4.37 3.95
CA ILE A 136 -0.99 3.57 4.91
C ILE A 136 -0.94 4.15 6.33
N SER A 137 0.27 4.50 6.79
CA SER A 137 0.48 4.99 8.15
C SER A 137 -0.12 6.39 8.34
N GLY A 138 0.02 7.26 7.33
CA GLY A 138 -0.57 8.59 7.31
C GLY A 138 -2.10 8.55 7.26
N ALA A 139 -2.68 7.73 6.38
CA ALA A 139 -4.12 7.54 6.26
C ALA A 139 -4.72 6.92 7.53
N GLY A 140 -4.10 5.87 8.08
CA GLY A 140 -4.55 5.22 9.31
C GLY A 140 -4.55 6.17 10.51
N THR A 141 -3.52 7.01 10.62
CA THR A 141 -3.43 8.01 11.69
C THR A 141 -4.46 9.11 11.52
N MET A 142 -4.64 9.61 10.29
CA MET A 142 -5.68 10.58 9.98
C MET A 142 -7.07 10.03 10.34
N LEU A 143 -7.41 8.79 9.94
CA LEU A 143 -8.70 8.19 10.32
C LEU A 143 -8.85 8.02 11.84
N ALA A 144 -7.78 7.62 12.54
CA ALA A 144 -7.80 7.48 14.00
C ALA A 144 -8.00 8.82 14.74
N GLU A 145 -7.49 9.91 14.16
CA GLU A 145 -7.66 11.29 14.66
C GLU A 145 -9.08 11.82 14.38
N TYR A 146 -9.70 11.42 13.26
CA TYR A 146 -11.08 11.75 12.93
C TYR A 146 -12.12 10.89 13.69
N ALA A 147 -11.73 9.69 14.13
CA ALA A 147 -12.65 8.74 14.73
C ALA A 147 -13.17 9.20 16.11
N PRO A 148 -14.49 9.08 16.38
CA PRO A 148 -15.05 9.31 17.70
C PRO A 148 -14.46 8.33 18.73
N LYS A 149 -14.54 8.72 20.01
CA LYS A 149 -14.04 7.91 21.13
C LYS A 149 -14.68 6.51 21.10
N GLY A 150 -13.85 5.47 21.24
CA GLY A 150 -14.29 4.07 21.24
C GLY A 150 -14.62 3.48 19.88
N LYS A 151 -14.39 4.20 18.75
CA LYS A 151 -14.60 3.66 17.39
C LYS A 151 -13.34 3.74 16.52
N ARG A 152 -12.17 3.87 17.14
CA ARG A 152 -10.89 4.06 16.43
C ARG A 152 -10.51 2.80 15.66
N GLY A 153 -10.71 1.63 16.24
CA GLY A 153 -10.40 0.33 15.63
C GLY A 153 -11.22 0.08 14.36
N ILE A 154 -12.55 0.19 14.45
CA ILE A 154 -13.43 -0.05 13.30
C ILE A 154 -13.21 0.98 12.18
N ILE A 155 -13.03 2.26 12.51
CA ILE A 155 -12.81 3.29 11.50
C ILE A 155 -11.44 3.14 10.84
N SER A 156 -10.37 2.93 11.62
CA SER A 156 -9.04 2.68 11.05
C SER A 156 -8.97 1.37 10.26
N SER A 157 -9.83 0.39 10.54
CA SER A 157 -9.91 -0.86 9.76
C SER A 157 -10.33 -0.64 8.30
N LEU A 158 -11.05 0.45 8.01
CA LEU A 158 -11.44 0.79 6.64
C LEU A 158 -10.22 1.05 5.75
N VAL A 159 -9.11 1.58 6.29
CA VAL A 159 -7.86 1.71 5.54
C VAL A 159 -7.31 0.33 5.17
N ALA A 160 -7.33 -0.62 6.12
CA ALA A 160 -6.85 -1.99 5.89
C ALA A 160 -7.74 -2.77 4.91
N MET A 161 -9.05 -2.48 4.83
CA MET A 161 -9.89 -3.01 3.76
C MET A 161 -9.40 -2.58 2.37
N GLY A 162 -8.77 -1.41 2.27
CA GLY A 162 -8.22 -0.89 1.02
C GLY A 162 -7.21 -1.86 0.42
N THR A 163 -6.36 -2.47 1.25
CA THR A 163 -5.40 -3.48 0.81
C THR A 163 -6.04 -4.61 -0.01
N ASN A 164 -7.12 -5.21 0.48
CA ASN A 164 -7.80 -6.30 -0.23
C ASN A 164 -8.49 -5.80 -1.51
N CYS A 165 -9.10 -4.62 -1.47
CA CYS A 165 -9.68 -4.00 -2.67
C CYS A 165 -8.64 -3.81 -3.77
N GLY A 166 -7.46 -3.30 -3.40
CA GLY A 166 -6.35 -3.08 -4.33
C GLY A 166 -5.85 -4.37 -4.95
N THR A 167 -5.52 -5.35 -4.10
CA THR A 167 -5.05 -6.67 -4.53
C THR A 167 -6.06 -7.38 -5.44
N LEU A 168 -7.35 -7.38 -5.08
CA LEU A 168 -8.41 -7.96 -5.91
C LEU A 168 -8.57 -7.23 -7.24
N SER A 169 -8.57 -5.90 -7.23
CA SER A 169 -8.72 -5.11 -8.45
C SER A 169 -7.58 -5.39 -9.43
N ALA A 170 -6.34 -5.40 -8.95
CA ALA A 170 -5.18 -5.75 -9.77
C ALA A 170 -5.24 -7.18 -10.30
N THR A 171 -5.67 -8.13 -9.47
CA THR A 171 -5.82 -9.54 -9.86
C THR A 171 -6.91 -9.70 -10.91
N ALA A 172 -8.04 -9.02 -10.74
CA ALA A 172 -9.14 -9.02 -11.72
C ALA A 172 -8.70 -8.40 -13.06
N ILE A 173 -7.96 -7.29 -13.03
CA ILE A 173 -7.40 -6.66 -14.24
C ILE A 173 -6.51 -7.67 -14.97
N TRP A 174 -5.54 -8.29 -14.28
CA TRP A 174 -4.68 -9.30 -14.90
C TRP A 174 -5.47 -10.51 -15.40
N ALA A 175 -6.46 -11.00 -14.66
CA ALA A 175 -7.31 -12.10 -15.10
C ALA A 175 -8.05 -11.78 -16.40
N VAL A 176 -8.60 -10.57 -16.53
CA VAL A 176 -9.22 -10.10 -17.78
C VAL A 176 -8.19 -10.06 -18.91
N MET A 177 -6.99 -9.55 -18.66
CA MET A 177 -5.91 -9.52 -19.65
C MET A 177 -5.52 -10.93 -20.14
N PHE A 178 -5.39 -11.89 -19.22
CA PHE A 178 -5.06 -13.29 -19.54
C PHE A 178 -6.18 -14.05 -20.24
N PHE A 179 -7.43 -13.63 -20.03
CA PHE A 179 -8.59 -14.22 -20.71
C PHE A 179 -8.76 -13.63 -22.11
N ALA A 180 -8.53 -12.33 -22.27
CA ALA A 180 -8.78 -11.60 -23.50
C ALA A 180 -7.64 -11.68 -24.54
N LEU A 181 -6.39 -11.90 -24.10
CA LEU A 181 -5.21 -11.88 -24.97
C LEU A 181 -4.46 -13.20 -24.99
N GLU A 182 -3.93 -13.54 -26.16
CA GLU A 182 -2.93 -14.60 -26.29
C GLU A 182 -1.58 -14.14 -25.69
N ARG A 183 -0.74 -15.11 -25.32
CA ARG A 183 0.55 -14.85 -24.64
C ARG A 183 1.45 -13.90 -25.45
N GLU A 184 1.49 -14.07 -26.76
CA GLU A 184 2.30 -13.24 -27.67
C GLU A 184 1.84 -11.77 -27.65
N GLN A 185 0.52 -11.55 -27.70
CA GLN A 185 -0.06 -10.21 -27.61
C GLN A 185 0.16 -9.58 -26.23
N LEU A 186 0.08 -10.38 -25.17
CA LEU A 186 0.30 -9.93 -23.81
C LEU A 186 1.73 -9.42 -23.60
N ILE A 187 2.73 -10.14 -24.11
CA ILE A 187 4.15 -9.76 -24.03
C ILE A 187 4.44 -8.57 -24.96
N ALA A 188 3.85 -8.53 -26.15
CA ALA A 188 4.09 -7.48 -27.13
C ALA A 188 3.60 -6.10 -26.65
N TRP A 189 2.37 -6.02 -26.13
CA TRP A 189 1.76 -4.74 -25.75
C TRP A 189 0.74 -4.82 -24.62
N GLY A 190 0.08 -5.97 -24.43
CA GLY A 190 -1.03 -6.10 -23.48
C GLY A 190 -0.64 -5.75 -22.04
N TRP A 191 0.58 -6.10 -21.62
CA TRP A 191 1.10 -5.78 -20.29
C TRP A 191 1.09 -4.29 -19.94
N ARG A 192 1.04 -3.39 -20.93
CA ARG A 192 1.03 -1.93 -20.71
C ARG A 192 -0.31 -1.43 -20.18
N ILE A 193 -1.41 -2.08 -20.57
CA ILE A 193 -2.78 -1.62 -20.29
C ILE A 193 -3.05 -1.45 -18.79
N PRO A 194 -2.75 -2.43 -17.91
CA PRO A 194 -3.02 -2.30 -16.49
C PRO A 194 -2.32 -1.09 -15.85
N PHE A 195 -1.09 -0.81 -16.27
CA PHE A 195 -0.30 0.31 -15.74
C PHE A 195 -0.77 1.66 -16.26
N LEU A 196 -1.19 1.73 -17.54
CA LEU A 196 -1.79 2.95 -18.10
C LEU A 196 -3.16 3.23 -17.47
N ALA A 197 -3.95 2.20 -17.19
CA ALA A 197 -5.24 2.34 -16.52
C ALA A 197 -5.11 2.94 -15.10
N SER A 198 -3.96 2.77 -14.43
CA SER A 198 -3.68 3.42 -13.14
C SER A 198 -3.78 4.95 -13.20
N VAL A 199 -3.65 5.60 -14.36
CA VAL A 199 -3.84 7.05 -14.49
C VAL A 199 -5.24 7.49 -14.07
N VAL A 200 -6.26 6.71 -14.44
CA VAL A 200 -7.67 7.01 -14.12
C VAL A 200 -7.87 6.91 -12.62
N VAL A 201 -7.33 5.86 -12.02
CA VAL A 201 -7.45 5.62 -10.58
C VAL A 201 -6.67 6.67 -9.79
N MET A 202 -5.48 7.07 -10.25
CA MET A 202 -4.69 8.17 -9.69
C MET A 202 -5.47 9.49 -9.72
N ILE A 203 -6.03 9.88 -10.87
CA ILE A 203 -6.82 11.12 -11.00
C ILE A 203 -8.00 11.11 -10.02
N PHE A 204 -8.70 9.99 -9.91
CA PHE A 204 -9.81 9.83 -8.97
C PHE A 204 -9.36 9.98 -7.51
N ALA A 205 -8.20 9.42 -7.15
CA ALA A 205 -7.60 9.58 -5.83
C ALA A 205 -7.24 11.03 -5.50
N ILE A 206 -6.58 11.69 -6.45
CA ILE A 206 -6.17 13.09 -6.35
C ILE A 206 -7.41 13.95 -6.12
N TRP A 207 -8.47 13.74 -6.91
CA TRP A 207 -9.73 14.46 -6.76
C TRP A 207 -10.34 14.27 -5.36
N LEU A 208 -10.34 13.06 -4.81
CA LEU A 208 -10.79 12.81 -3.44
C LEU A 208 -9.90 13.49 -2.40
N ARG A 209 -8.58 13.47 -2.59
CA ARG A 209 -7.60 14.12 -1.69
C ARG A 209 -7.75 15.64 -1.69
N MET A 210 -8.09 16.27 -2.82
CA MET A 210 -8.31 17.72 -2.90
C MET A 210 -9.48 18.15 -1.99
N ASN A 211 -10.53 17.34 -1.92
CA ASN A 211 -11.75 17.59 -1.16
C ASN A 211 -11.68 17.21 0.33
N LEU A 212 -10.54 16.71 0.80
CA LEU A 212 -10.33 16.28 2.18
C LEU A 212 -9.94 17.47 3.08
N LYS A 213 -10.45 17.53 4.32
CA LYS A 213 -9.99 18.52 5.31
C LYS A 213 -8.70 18.05 5.98
N GLU A 214 -7.94 18.95 6.58
CA GLU A 214 -6.72 18.55 7.29
C GLU A 214 -7.10 17.79 8.59
N SER A 215 -6.15 17.10 9.22
CA SER A 215 -6.39 16.46 10.51
C SER A 215 -6.84 17.48 11.58
N PRO A 216 -7.84 17.14 12.43
CA PRO A 216 -8.27 17.99 13.52
C PRO A 216 -7.13 18.39 14.47
N VAL A 217 -6.12 17.53 14.62
CA VAL A 217 -4.95 17.81 15.45
C VAL A 217 -4.10 18.91 14.84
N PHE A 218 -3.97 18.91 13.51
CA PHE A 218 -3.15 19.86 12.76
C PHE A 218 -3.86 21.21 12.58
N GLU A 219 -5.18 21.21 12.39
CA GLU A 219 -5.97 22.45 12.32
C GLU A 219 -5.86 23.25 13.63
N LYS A 220 -5.99 22.60 14.79
CA LYS A 220 -5.83 23.26 16.10
C LYS A 220 -4.48 23.91 16.30
N VAL A 221 -3.41 23.28 15.80
CA VAL A 221 -2.05 23.86 15.83
C VAL A 221 -1.97 25.08 14.92
N SER A 222 -2.57 25.02 13.72
CA SER A 222 -2.59 26.13 12.78
C SER A 222 -3.44 27.31 13.27
N GLU A 223 -4.43 27.07 14.12
CA GLU A 223 -5.28 28.08 14.76
C GLU A 223 -4.64 28.71 16.03
N GLY A 224 -3.41 28.31 16.38
CA GLY A 224 -2.68 28.88 17.51
C GLY A 224 -3.01 28.25 18.87
N GLU A 225 -3.83 27.18 18.91
CA GLU A 225 -3.97 26.38 20.13
C GLU A 225 -2.70 25.55 20.35
N LYS A 226 -2.10 25.66 21.54
CA LYS A 226 -1.00 24.79 21.97
C LYS A 226 -1.51 23.35 22.03
N SER A 227 -1.35 22.61 20.95
CA SER A 227 -1.66 21.18 20.91
C SER A 227 -0.55 20.41 21.64
N PRO A 228 -0.87 19.51 22.59
CA PRO A 228 0.13 18.78 23.38
C PRO A 228 0.89 17.69 22.61
N ALA A 229 0.67 17.55 21.29
CA ALA A 229 1.06 16.37 20.50
C ALA A 229 2.16 16.60 19.45
N LEU A 230 2.60 17.85 19.22
CA LEU A 230 3.82 18.11 18.46
C LEU A 230 4.93 18.32 19.48
N THR A 231 5.70 17.26 19.78
CA THR A 231 6.95 17.42 20.50
C THR A 231 7.80 18.48 19.78
N PRO A 232 8.42 19.41 20.53
CA PRO A 232 9.16 20.50 19.94
C PRO A 232 10.23 19.92 19.01
N ALA A 233 10.41 20.57 17.86
CA ALA A 233 11.32 20.16 16.79
C ALA A 233 12.80 20.01 17.21
N SER A 234 13.12 20.28 18.47
CA SER A 234 14.47 20.24 19.07
C SER A 234 14.95 18.85 19.50
N GLU A 235 14.11 17.80 19.53
CA GLU A 235 14.54 16.41 19.86
C GLU A 235 14.59 15.45 18.64
N ASN A 236 14.48 15.99 17.42
CA ASN A 236 14.34 15.21 16.17
C ASN A 236 15.68 14.78 15.54
N THR A 237 16.54 14.12 16.31
CA THR A 237 17.66 13.36 15.71
C THR A 237 17.10 12.01 15.23
N LEU A 238 17.45 11.57 14.02
CA LEU A 238 17.05 10.26 13.47
C LEU A 238 17.30 9.11 14.49
N GLY A 239 18.32 9.25 15.34
CA GLY A 239 18.65 8.33 16.44
C GLY A 239 17.63 8.25 17.58
N ALA A 240 16.90 9.33 17.91
CA ALA A 240 15.96 9.37 19.04
C ALA A 240 14.70 8.51 18.79
N ILE A 241 14.36 8.27 17.52
CA ILE A 241 13.28 7.36 17.15
C ILE A 241 13.65 5.91 17.52
N PHE A 242 14.91 5.53 17.32
CA PHE A 242 15.42 4.18 17.64
C PHE A 242 15.53 3.92 19.15
N THR A 243 15.49 4.95 20.00
CA THR A 243 15.43 4.78 21.46
C THR A 243 14.00 4.60 21.98
N SER A 244 12.98 4.84 21.14
CA SER A 244 11.58 4.76 21.56
C SER A 244 11.07 3.32 21.64
N LYS A 245 10.55 2.92 22.80
CA LYS A 245 9.85 1.63 22.98
C LYS A 245 8.67 1.49 22.02
N SER A 246 7.96 2.57 21.74
CA SER A 246 6.81 2.58 20.83
C SER A 246 7.23 2.29 19.39
N PHE A 247 8.41 2.75 18.98
CA PHE A 247 8.97 2.46 17.66
C PHE A 247 9.24 0.96 17.50
N TRP A 248 10.02 0.35 18.41
CA TRP A 248 10.33 -1.08 18.31
C TRP A 248 9.10 -1.97 18.46
N LEU A 249 8.14 -1.59 19.31
CA LEU A 249 6.87 -2.30 19.42
C LEU A 249 6.09 -2.24 18.10
N ALA A 250 5.94 -1.05 17.50
CA ALA A 250 5.23 -0.90 16.23
C ALA A 250 5.94 -1.63 15.08
N THR A 251 7.28 -1.56 15.03
CA THR A 251 8.11 -2.27 14.05
C THR A 251 7.96 -3.78 14.19
N GLY A 252 8.03 -4.34 15.40
CA GLY A 252 7.84 -5.77 15.64
C GLY A 252 6.44 -6.26 15.26
N LEU A 253 5.40 -5.52 15.63
CA LEU A 253 4.01 -5.83 15.26
C LEU A 253 3.82 -5.81 13.73
N ARG A 254 4.42 -4.84 13.03
CA ARG A 254 4.32 -4.75 11.57
C ARG A 254 5.17 -5.78 10.84
N PHE A 255 6.36 -6.09 11.35
CA PHE A 255 7.24 -7.09 10.73
C PHE A 255 6.56 -8.47 10.73
N GLY A 256 6.00 -8.89 11.88
CA GLY A 256 5.27 -10.16 11.97
C GLY A 256 4.04 -10.24 11.06
N GLN A 257 3.33 -9.12 10.86
CA GLN A 257 2.13 -9.08 10.03
C GLN A 257 2.43 -8.96 8.52
N ALA A 258 3.33 -8.07 8.12
CA ALA A 258 3.60 -7.80 6.71
C ALA A 258 4.49 -8.87 6.06
N GLY A 259 5.46 -9.43 6.80
CA GLY A 259 6.37 -10.46 6.28
C GLY A 259 5.65 -11.72 5.80
N ASN A 260 4.71 -12.23 6.59
CA ASN A 260 3.91 -13.40 6.23
C ASN A 260 3.02 -13.14 5.00
N SER A 261 2.45 -11.94 4.88
CA SER A 261 1.55 -11.62 3.76
C SER A 261 2.26 -11.66 2.40
N GLY A 262 3.48 -11.10 2.29
CA GLY A 262 4.22 -11.08 1.03
C GLY A 262 4.71 -12.46 0.60
N LEU A 263 5.17 -13.29 1.55
CA LEU A 263 5.60 -14.66 1.25
C LEU A 263 4.44 -15.53 0.75
N ILE A 264 3.27 -15.45 1.39
CA ILE A 264 2.11 -16.26 1.02
C ILE A 264 1.43 -15.73 -0.25
N GLN A 265 1.20 -14.41 -0.36
CA GLN A 265 0.43 -13.87 -1.49
C GLN A 265 1.25 -13.75 -2.77
N THR A 266 2.55 -13.45 -2.68
CA THR A 266 3.39 -13.21 -3.86
C THR A 266 4.24 -14.43 -4.17
N PHE A 267 5.08 -14.87 -3.23
CA PHE A 267 6.08 -15.92 -3.52
C PHE A 267 5.42 -17.29 -3.68
N LEU A 268 4.58 -17.72 -2.74
CA LEU A 268 3.93 -19.04 -2.81
C LEU A 268 3.04 -19.18 -4.06
N ALA A 269 2.31 -18.11 -4.43
CA ALA A 269 1.51 -18.10 -5.66
C ALA A 269 2.39 -18.33 -6.90
N GLY A 270 3.52 -17.62 -7.01
CA GLY A 270 4.48 -17.81 -8.10
C GLY A 270 5.12 -19.21 -8.07
N TYR A 271 5.50 -19.71 -6.90
CA TYR A 271 6.11 -21.02 -6.72
C TYR A 271 5.17 -22.17 -7.13
N LEU A 272 3.88 -22.08 -6.76
CA LEU A 272 2.87 -23.07 -7.15
C LEU A 272 2.75 -23.20 -8.67
N VAL A 273 2.72 -22.09 -9.40
CA VAL A 273 2.55 -22.10 -10.86
C VAL A 273 3.86 -22.43 -11.58
N GLN A 274 4.96 -21.79 -11.19
CA GLN A 274 6.21 -21.84 -11.94
C GLN A 274 7.09 -23.05 -11.58
N THR A 275 7.05 -23.51 -10.32
CA THR A 275 7.92 -24.60 -9.85
C THR A 275 7.16 -25.91 -9.67
N LEU A 276 5.99 -25.85 -9.02
CA LEU A 276 5.16 -27.04 -8.81
C LEU A 276 4.23 -27.36 -9.98
N LEU A 277 4.17 -26.49 -10.99
CA LEU A 277 3.38 -26.65 -12.21
C LEU A 277 1.88 -26.87 -11.95
N PHE A 278 1.37 -26.27 -10.87
CA PHE A 278 -0.06 -26.29 -10.57
C PHE A 278 -0.82 -25.41 -11.56
N ASN A 279 -2.11 -25.72 -11.73
CA ASN A 279 -2.99 -24.87 -12.52
C ASN A 279 -3.04 -23.46 -11.90
N LYS A 280 -2.86 -22.44 -12.74
CA LYS A 280 -2.94 -21.01 -12.38
C LYS A 280 -4.26 -20.62 -11.67
N SER A 281 -5.33 -21.40 -11.84
CA SER A 281 -6.59 -21.18 -11.13
C SER A 281 -6.45 -21.37 -9.62
N ILE A 282 -5.67 -22.34 -9.14
CA ILE A 282 -5.56 -22.68 -7.71
C ILE A 282 -5.09 -21.48 -6.86
N PRO A 283 -3.92 -20.87 -7.10
CA PRO A 283 -3.49 -19.72 -6.30
C PRO A 283 -4.39 -18.50 -6.50
N THR A 284 -4.99 -18.33 -7.68
CA THR A 284 -5.90 -17.22 -7.98
C THR A 284 -7.20 -17.34 -7.18
N ASP A 285 -7.81 -18.53 -7.14
CA ASP A 285 -9.03 -18.83 -6.39
C ASP A 285 -8.79 -18.72 -4.89
N ALA A 286 -7.65 -19.22 -4.40
CA ALA A 286 -7.25 -19.10 -3.00
C ALA A 286 -7.09 -17.63 -2.57
N LEU A 287 -6.44 -16.79 -3.41
CA LEU A 287 -6.30 -15.35 -3.15
C LEU A 287 -7.66 -14.63 -3.19
N MET A 288 -8.55 -15.00 -4.11
CA MET A 288 -9.88 -14.43 -4.21
C MET A 288 -10.72 -14.76 -2.96
N ILE A 289 -10.77 -16.04 -2.56
CA ILE A 289 -11.46 -16.49 -1.35
C ILE A 289 -10.88 -15.81 -0.11
N SER A 290 -9.54 -15.76 0.00
CA SER A 290 -8.85 -15.08 1.12
C SER A 290 -9.23 -13.61 1.22
N SER A 291 -9.31 -12.91 0.09
CA SER A 291 -9.68 -11.49 0.06
C SER A 291 -11.14 -11.27 0.46
N VAL A 292 -12.06 -12.15 0.04
CA VAL A 292 -13.47 -12.13 0.45
C VAL A 292 -13.61 -12.35 1.97
N ILE A 293 -12.88 -13.32 2.53
CA ILE A 293 -12.82 -13.54 3.98
C ILE A 293 -12.23 -12.30 4.68
N GLY A 294 -11.22 -11.66 4.08
CA GLY A 294 -10.61 -10.43 4.54
C GLY A 294 -11.61 -9.28 4.71
N PHE A 295 -12.57 -9.13 3.79
CA PHE A 295 -13.62 -8.10 3.89
C PHE A 295 -14.50 -8.22 5.12
N ILE A 296 -14.71 -9.44 5.61
CA ILE A 296 -15.51 -9.69 6.82
C ILE A 296 -14.63 -9.57 8.06
N THR A 297 -13.44 -10.17 8.00
CA THR A 297 -12.57 -10.33 9.16
C THR A 297 -11.95 -8.99 9.60
N ILE A 298 -11.56 -8.13 8.68
CA ILE A 298 -10.94 -6.82 8.99
C ILE A 298 -11.85 -5.91 9.84
N PRO A 299 -13.09 -5.58 9.41
CA PRO A 299 -13.97 -4.74 10.21
C PRO A 299 -14.41 -5.42 11.51
N LEU A 300 -14.59 -6.75 11.50
CA LEU A 300 -14.90 -7.52 12.71
C LEU A 300 -13.79 -7.36 13.78
N LEU A 301 -12.52 -7.46 13.37
CA LEU A 301 -11.39 -7.29 14.26
C LEU A 301 -11.20 -5.84 14.70
N GLY A 302 -11.50 -4.88 13.83
CA GLY A 302 -11.54 -3.46 14.18
C GLY A 302 -12.56 -3.19 15.30
N TRP A 303 -13.76 -3.76 15.17
CA TRP A 303 -14.81 -3.69 16.19
C TRP A 303 -14.42 -4.43 17.48
N LEU A 304 -13.85 -5.63 17.37
CA LEU A 304 -13.43 -6.43 18.53
C LEU A 304 -12.32 -5.71 19.32
N SER A 305 -11.41 -5.04 18.62
CA SER A 305 -10.38 -4.18 19.21
C SER A 305 -10.97 -3.00 19.97
N ASP A 306 -12.07 -2.41 19.49
CA ASP A 306 -12.76 -1.31 20.16
C ASP A 306 -13.52 -1.79 21.41
N LYS A 307 -14.08 -3.02 21.39
CA LYS A 307 -14.90 -3.57 22.48
C LYS A 307 -14.09 -4.22 23.60
N TYR A 308 -13.09 -5.04 23.25
CA TYR A 308 -12.32 -5.85 24.20
C TYR A 308 -10.86 -5.39 24.37
N GLY A 309 -10.51 -4.27 23.73
CA GLY A 309 -9.13 -3.76 23.68
C GLY A 309 -8.29 -4.43 22.60
N ARG A 310 -7.17 -3.79 22.25
CA ARG A 310 -6.31 -4.16 21.11
C ARG A 310 -5.48 -5.43 21.31
N ARG A 311 -5.12 -5.73 22.55
CA ARG A 311 -4.12 -6.77 22.87
C ARG A 311 -4.67 -8.19 22.68
N LEU A 312 -5.88 -8.45 23.16
CA LEU A 312 -6.46 -9.79 23.15
C LEU A 312 -6.76 -10.29 21.72
N PRO A 313 -7.47 -9.53 20.84
CA PRO A 313 -7.67 -9.92 19.45
C PRO A 313 -6.36 -10.16 18.69
N TYR A 314 -5.36 -9.31 18.94
CA TYR A 314 -4.06 -9.43 18.28
C TYR A 314 -3.34 -10.73 18.67
N ILE A 315 -3.31 -11.08 19.96
CA ILE A 315 -2.67 -12.33 20.43
C ILE A 315 -3.37 -13.54 19.84
N ILE A 316 -4.71 -13.58 19.89
CA ILE A 316 -5.49 -14.72 19.36
C ILE A 316 -5.16 -14.95 17.88
N LEU A 317 -5.20 -13.90 17.06
CA LEU A 317 -4.91 -14.03 15.62
C LEU A 317 -3.49 -14.50 15.33
N ASN A 318 -2.50 -13.98 16.06
CA ASN A 318 -1.11 -14.37 15.85
C ASN A 318 -0.88 -15.83 16.26
N ILE A 319 -1.48 -16.28 17.38
CA ILE A 319 -1.43 -17.69 17.79
C ILE A 319 -2.11 -18.57 16.74
N SER A 320 -3.30 -18.20 16.25
CA SER A 320 -3.97 -18.93 15.18
C SER A 320 -3.13 -19.01 13.91
N ALA A 321 -2.47 -17.91 13.53
CA ALA A 321 -1.57 -17.89 12.37
C ALA A 321 -0.34 -18.78 12.57
N ILE A 322 0.23 -18.85 13.78
CA ILE A 322 1.36 -19.73 14.09
C ILE A 322 0.94 -21.22 14.05
N ILE A 323 -0.26 -21.55 14.49
CA ILE A 323 -0.77 -22.94 14.46
C ILE A 323 -1.06 -23.40 13.03
N LEU A 324 -1.46 -22.49 12.15
CA LEU A 324 -1.79 -22.77 10.75
C LEU A 324 -0.58 -22.78 9.81
N ALA A 325 0.54 -22.16 10.21
CA ALA A 325 1.78 -22.07 9.42
C ALA A 325 2.65 -23.32 9.60
#